data_AF-A0A955M5Y3-F1
#
_entry.id   AF-A0A955M5Y3-F1
#
_cell.length_a   1.000
_cell.length_b   1.000
_cell.length_c   1.000
_cell.angle_alpha   90.00
_cell.angle_beta   90.00
_cell.angle_gamma   90.00
#
_symmetry.space_group_name_H-M   'P 1'
#
loop_
_entity.id
_entity.type
_entity.pdbx_description
1 polymer ?
#
loop_
_entity_poly.entity_id
_entity_poly.type
_entity_poly.pdbx_seq_one_letter_code
_entity_poly.pdbx_strand_id
1 'polypeptide(L)'
;FIPDPSHPQNKHYWHRLEIAKRRLVYSLLQLDLPLHNKADDPENGLEFCFLASKKNPQIQETEEVLTGYEHGTITINIAEANDAVREKMRLDMNERYRTLLGHFRHEIGHYYWWLLVHRNEDLLKRFRDLFGDERVDYDEALQKYYAGGAPVDWQNRHVSAYASAHPWEDWAESWAHYLHMFDTLETAGAWGMIVKFIKGKQRQSIHLEHRLQTFEEMRNQWVYLSCALNSLNRSMGMTDVYPFVWTETIIEKLRFIQQVIIQSAGEL
;
A
#
# COMPACT_ATOMS: atom_id res chain seq x y z
N PHE A 1 -18.04 -5.06 8.81
CA PHE A 1 -18.41 -5.89 9.99
C PHE A 1 -17.75 -5.37 11.26
N ILE A 2 -18.40 -5.46 12.43
CA ILE A 2 -17.85 -5.02 13.74
C ILE A 2 -17.35 -6.25 14.51
N PRO A 3 -16.12 -6.25 15.04
CA PRO A 3 -15.59 -7.37 15.81
C PRO A 3 -16.32 -7.55 17.14
N ASP A 4 -16.35 -8.78 17.65
CA ASP A 4 -17.11 -9.13 18.86
C ASP A 4 -16.74 -8.20 20.04
N PRO A 5 -17.69 -7.39 20.53
CA PRO A 5 -17.45 -6.44 21.61
C PRO A 5 -17.30 -7.11 22.98
N SER A 6 -17.57 -8.42 23.11
CA SER A 6 -17.39 -9.19 24.35
C SER A 6 -15.93 -9.24 24.80
N HIS A 7 -14.98 -9.09 23.86
CA HIS A 7 -13.54 -9.06 24.16
C HIS A 7 -13.05 -7.59 24.25
N PRO A 8 -12.68 -7.08 25.44
CA PRO A 8 -12.39 -5.66 25.64
C PRO A 8 -11.29 -5.09 24.72
N GLN A 9 -10.31 -5.92 24.35
CA GLN A 9 -9.24 -5.52 23.43
C GLN A 9 -9.73 -5.28 21.99
N ASN A 10 -10.80 -5.94 21.57
CA ASN A 10 -11.34 -5.78 20.20
C ASN A 10 -11.82 -4.35 19.96
N LYS A 11 -12.35 -3.67 20.98
CA LYS A 11 -12.75 -2.27 20.86
C LYS A 11 -11.56 -1.35 20.58
N HIS A 12 -10.42 -1.59 21.24
CA HIS A 12 -9.19 -0.82 21.01
C HIS A 12 -8.63 -1.09 19.62
N TYR A 13 -8.56 -2.36 19.21
CA TYR A 13 -8.09 -2.76 17.89
C TYR A 13 -8.97 -2.23 16.76
N TRP A 14 -10.28 -2.31 16.93
CA TRP A 14 -11.24 -1.74 15.99
C TRP A 14 -11.04 -0.23 15.82
N HIS A 15 -10.85 0.50 16.92
CA HIS A 15 -10.59 1.93 16.87
C HIS A 15 -9.33 2.26 16.04
N ARG A 16 -8.25 1.48 16.18
CA ARG A 16 -7.02 1.67 15.40
C ARG A 16 -7.24 1.40 13.90
N LEU A 17 -7.99 0.35 13.56
CA LEU A 17 -8.35 0.03 12.19
C LEU A 17 -9.21 1.15 11.57
N GLU A 18 -10.17 1.67 12.31
CA GLU A 18 -11.00 2.79 11.86
C GLU A 18 -10.19 4.06 11.60
N ILE A 19 -9.18 4.36 12.43
CA ILE A 19 -8.26 5.49 12.17
C ILE A 19 -7.48 5.27 10.87
N ALA A 20 -6.91 4.07 10.67
CA ALA A 20 -6.18 3.75 9.45
C ALA A 20 -7.08 3.81 8.20
N LYS A 21 -8.26 3.20 8.26
CA LYS A 21 -9.28 3.26 7.19
C LYS A 21 -9.66 4.70 6.86
N ARG A 22 -9.92 5.55 7.86
CA ARG A 22 -10.28 6.97 7.63
C ARG A 22 -9.16 7.76 6.96
N ARG A 23 -7.89 7.49 7.31
CA ARG A 23 -6.74 8.08 6.62
C ARG A 23 -6.70 7.65 5.15
N LEU A 24 -6.89 6.36 4.86
CA LEU A 24 -6.97 5.89 3.49
C LEU A 24 -8.12 6.58 2.73
N VAL A 25 -9.34 6.56 3.29
CA VAL A 25 -10.53 7.16 2.65
C VAL A 25 -10.31 8.64 2.36
N TYR A 26 -9.66 9.39 3.26
CA TYR A 26 -9.29 10.78 2.99
C TYR A 26 -8.43 10.92 1.72
N SER A 27 -7.37 10.10 1.59
CA SER A 27 -6.51 10.09 0.41
C SER A 27 -7.26 9.76 -0.88
N LEU A 28 -8.15 8.76 -0.83
CA LEU A 28 -8.97 8.37 -1.99
C LEU A 28 -9.88 9.52 -2.44
N LEU A 29 -10.47 10.24 -1.48
CA LEU A 29 -11.28 11.43 -1.78
C LEU A 29 -10.44 12.61 -2.29
N GLN A 30 -9.21 12.80 -1.83
CA GLN A 30 -8.32 13.84 -2.38
C GLN A 30 -7.84 13.53 -3.81
N LEU A 31 -7.81 12.25 -4.18
CA LEU A 31 -7.43 11.78 -5.51
C LEU A 31 -8.64 11.65 -6.46
N ASP A 32 -9.84 12.04 -6.02
CA ASP A 32 -11.09 11.91 -6.78
C ASP A 32 -11.34 10.48 -7.29
N LEU A 33 -10.91 9.47 -6.53
CA LEU A 33 -11.08 8.07 -6.91
C LEU A 33 -12.51 7.58 -6.65
N PRO A 34 -13.08 6.71 -7.52
CA PRO A 34 -14.41 6.17 -7.33
C PRO A 34 -14.54 5.38 -6.02
N LEU A 35 -15.45 5.83 -5.15
CA LEU A 35 -15.71 5.22 -3.84
C LEU A 35 -17.20 4.98 -3.64
N HIS A 36 -17.69 3.87 -4.17
CA HIS A 36 -19.07 3.43 -4.02
C HIS A 36 -19.19 2.44 -2.85
N ASN A 37 -20.27 2.56 -2.08
CA ASN A 37 -20.56 1.62 -1.01
C ASN A 37 -21.13 0.33 -1.62
N LYS A 38 -20.62 -0.83 -1.20
CA LYS A 38 -21.12 -2.13 -1.67
C LYS A 38 -22.61 -2.39 -1.39
N ALA A 39 -23.18 -1.72 -0.38
CA ALA A 39 -24.62 -1.79 -0.13
C ALA A 39 -25.46 -1.11 -1.24
N ASP A 40 -24.92 -0.07 -1.87
CA ASP A 40 -25.60 0.72 -2.91
C ASP A 40 -25.23 0.25 -4.32
N ASP A 41 -23.99 -0.22 -4.52
CA ASP A 41 -23.50 -0.87 -5.74
C ASP A 41 -22.90 -2.25 -5.38
N PRO A 42 -23.70 -3.33 -5.41
CA PRO A 42 -23.22 -4.67 -5.07
C PRO A 42 -22.16 -5.22 -6.02
N GLU A 43 -22.09 -4.71 -7.26
CA GLU A 43 -21.19 -5.22 -8.29
C GLU A 43 -19.82 -4.55 -8.26
N ASN A 44 -19.78 -3.22 -8.08
CA ASN A 44 -18.53 -2.45 -8.13
C ASN A 44 -18.20 -1.73 -6.82
N GLY A 45 -19.06 -1.79 -5.81
CA GLY A 45 -18.85 -1.13 -4.54
C GLY A 45 -17.85 -1.83 -3.63
N LEU A 46 -17.38 -1.05 -2.64
CA LEU A 46 -16.38 -1.45 -1.66
C LEU A 46 -17.00 -1.62 -0.28
N GLU A 47 -16.58 -2.67 0.43
CA GLU A 47 -16.82 -2.81 1.87
C GLU A 47 -15.55 -3.23 2.61
N PHE A 48 -15.47 -2.84 3.89
CA PHE A 48 -14.40 -3.26 4.80
C PHE A 48 -14.94 -4.19 5.89
N CYS A 49 -14.32 -5.37 5.99
CA CYS A 49 -14.67 -6.41 6.94
C CYS A 49 -13.53 -6.63 7.94
N PHE A 50 -13.76 -6.26 9.20
CA PHE A 50 -12.80 -6.50 10.27
C PHE A 50 -13.22 -7.73 11.05
N LEU A 51 -12.46 -8.80 10.88
CA LEU A 51 -12.77 -10.11 11.45
C LEU A 51 -11.73 -10.50 12.49
N ALA A 52 -12.20 -11.16 13.56
CA ALA A 52 -11.33 -11.77 14.56
C ALA A 52 -11.25 -13.27 14.28
N SER A 53 -10.04 -13.85 14.26
CA SER A 53 -9.90 -15.31 14.21
C SER A 53 -10.63 -15.91 15.40
N LYS A 54 -11.59 -16.80 15.14
CA LYS A 54 -12.26 -17.57 16.19
C LYS A 54 -11.30 -18.65 16.66
N LYS A 55 -10.54 -18.40 17.73
CA LYS A 55 -9.97 -19.52 18.49
C LYS A 55 -11.12 -20.21 19.22
N ASN A 56 -11.67 -21.26 18.63
CA ASN A 56 -12.56 -22.17 19.35
C ASN A 56 -11.68 -23.17 20.12
N PRO A 57 -11.58 -23.12 21.46
CA PRO A 57 -10.67 -23.96 22.23
C PRO A 57 -10.98 -25.47 22.18
N GLN A 58 -12.06 -25.88 21.50
CA GLN A 58 -12.46 -27.29 21.34
C GLN A 58 -12.32 -27.83 19.91
N ILE A 59 -11.98 -27.01 18.91
CA ILE A 59 -11.84 -27.44 17.52
C ILE A 59 -10.42 -27.11 17.06
N GLN A 60 -9.67 -28.13 16.64
CA GLN A 60 -8.29 -28.02 16.14
C GLN A 60 -8.20 -27.47 14.70
N GLU A 61 -9.28 -26.95 14.16
CA GLU A 61 -9.29 -26.26 12.87
C GLU A 61 -9.17 -24.75 13.11
N THR A 62 -8.03 -24.22 12.70
CA THR A 62 -7.76 -22.79 12.63
C THR A 62 -8.59 -22.19 11.51
N GLU A 63 -9.78 -21.65 11.83
CA GLU A 63 -10.37 -20.57 11.01
C GLU A 63 -9.49 -19.32 11.20
N GLU A 64 -8.30 -19.35 10.61
CA GLU A 64 -7.45 -18.18 10.48
C GLU A 64 -8.13 -17.24 9.50
N VAL A 65 -8.59 -16.09 10.00
CA VAL A 65 -9.03 -15.00 9.14
C VAL A 65 -7.81 -14.54 8.35
N LEU A 66 -7.80 -14.81 7.05
CA LEU A 66 -6.84 -14.24 6.12
C LEU A 66 -7.23 -12.80 5.81
N THR A 67 -6.23 -11.92 5.84
CA THR A 67 -6.35 -10.56 5.30
C THR A 67 -6.27 -10.66 3.78
N GLY A 68 -7.15 -9.96 3.07
CA GLY A 68 -7.16 -9.99 1.61
C GLY A 68 -8.34 -9.27 0.98
N TYR A 69 -8.34 -9.24 -0.35
CA TYR A 69 -9.37 -8.67 -1.19
C TYR A 69 -10.12 -9.77 -1.96
N GLU A 70 -11.44 -9.73 -1.93
CA GLU A 70 -12.29 -10.60 -2.75
C GLU A 70 -13.55 -9.84 -3.20
N HIS A 71 -13.74 -9.69 -4.52
CA HIS A 71 -14.96 -9.13 -5.14
C HIS A 71 -15.47 -7.81 -4.51
N GLY A 72 -14.60 -6.86 -4.16
CA GLY A 72 -15.01 -5.60 -3.52
C GLY A 72 -15.10 -5.65 -2.00
N THR A 73 -14.78 -6.78 -1.37
CA THR A 73 -14.69 -6.92 0.09
C THR A 73 -13.23 -6.98 0.50
N ILE A 74 -12.79 -5.97 1.26
CA ILE A 74 -11.47 -5.96 1.90
C ILE A 74 -11.62 -6.51 3.32
N THR A 75 -11.05 -7.68 3.56
CA THR A 75 -11.02 -8.32 4.87
C THR A 75 -9.69 -8.03 5.55
N ILE A 76 -9.72 -7.47 6.76
CA ILE A 76 -8.52 -7.27 7.59
C ILE A 76 -8.68 -8.05 8.89
N ASN A 77 -7.70 -8.88 9.22
CA ASN A 77 -7.65 -9.54 10.51
C ASN A 77 -7.41 -8.52 11.63
N ILE A 78 -8.30 -8.48 12.63
CA ILE A 78 -8.18 -7.55 13.75
C ILE A 78 -6.89 -7.70 14.55
N ALA A 79 -6.28 -8.89 14.53
CA ALA A 79 -5.01 -9.15 15.18
C ALA A 79 -3.89 -8.26 14.65
N GLU A 80 -3.99 -7.78 13.40
CA GLU A 80 -3.06 -6.81 12.84
C GLU A 80 -3.09 -5.47 13.58
N ALA A 81 -4.14 -5.13 14.33
CA ALA A 81 -4.15 -3.92 15.14
C ALA A 81 -3.28 -4.03 16.40
N ASN A 82 -2.73 -5.20 16.70
CA ASN A 82 -1.77 -5.41 17.78
C ASN A 82 -0.34 -5.18 17.27
N ASP A 83 0.39 -4.23 17.89
CA ASP A 83 1.77 -3.89 17.51
C ASP A 83 2.72 -5.08 17.63
N ALA A 84 2.60 -5.88 18.70
CA ALA A 84 3.46 -7.04 18.91
C ALA A 84 3.21 -8.14 17.87
N VAL A 85 1.94 -8.33 17.48
CA VAL A 85 1.58 -9.27 16.40
C VAL A 85 2.13 -8.80 15.07
N ARG A 86 1.98 -7.51 14.73
CA ARG A 86 2.56 -6.97 13.49
C ARG A 86 4.07 -7.05 13.47
N GLU A 87 4.75 -6.74 14.56
CA GLU A 87 6.21 -6.80 14.61
C GLU A 87 6.71 -8.25 14.48
N LYS A 88 6.00 -9.20 15.12
CA LYS A 88 6.28 -10.62 14.92
C LYS A 88 6.07 -11.03 13.46
N MET A 89 4.92 -10.71 12.87
CA MET A 89 4.63 -11.02 11.45
C MET A 89 5.67 -10.39 10.51
N ARG A 90 6.08 -9.15 10.78
CA ARG A 90 7.10 -8.46 10.01
C ARG A 90 8.42 -9.24 10.02
N LEU A 91 8.83 -9.77 11.17
CA LEU A 91 10.04 -10.60 11.29
C LEU A 91 9.86 -11.97 10.63
N ASP A 92 8.74 -12.64 10.90
CA ASP A 92 8.44 -13.98 10.37
C ASP A 92 8.35 -13.99 8.83
N MET A 93 7.82 -12.91 8.25
CA MET A 93 7.70 -12.72 6.79
C MET A 93 8.89 -11.99 6.17
N ASN A 94 9.93 -11.68 6.97
CA ASN A 94 11.12 -10.93 6.54
C ASN A 94 10.77 -9.60 5.83
N GLU A 95 9.73 -8.94 6.29
CA GLU A 95 9.26 -7.66 5.78
C GLU A 95 10.07 -6.50 6.39
N ARG A 96 10.35 -5.48 5.58
CA ARG A 96 11.06 -4.29 6.06
C ARG A 96 10.16 -3.28 6.73
N TYR A 97 8.85 -3.34 6.44
CA TYR A 97 7.89 -2.32 6.86
C TYR A 97 6.48 -2.93 6.90
N ARG A 98 5.84 -2.93 8.07
CA ARG A 98 4.46 -3.41 8.25
C ARG A 98 3.66 -2.43 9.10
N THR A 99 2.68 -1.76 8.50
CA THR A 99 1.76 -0.86 9.21
C THR A 99 0.33 -1.14 8.80
N LEU A 100 -0.62 -0.85 9.70
CA LEU A 100 -2.05 -0.99 9.39
C LEU A 100 -2.43 -0.24 8.12
N LEU A 101 -2.02 1.04 8.02
CA LEU A 101 -2.33 1.85 6.84
C LEU A 101 -1.66 1.30 5.58
N GLY A 102 -0.46 0.72 5.69
CA GLY A 102 0.21 0.03 4.59
C GLY A 102 -0.66 -1.10 4.02
N HIS A 103 -1.23 -1.96 4.87
CA HIS A 103 -2.11 -3.04 4.41
C HIS A 103 -3.39 -2.52 3.77
N PHE A 104 -4.05 -1.53 4.39
CA PHE A 104 -5.22 -0.90 3.76
C PHE A 104 -4.91 -0.39 2.35
N ARG A 105 -3.72 0.22 2.17
CA ARG A 105 -3.27 0.71 0.87
C ARG A 105 -2.91 -0.41 -0.11
N HIS A 106 -2.45 -1.56 0.37
CA HIS A 106 -2.20 -2.74 -0.44
C HIS A 106 -3.53 -3.33 -0.94
N GLU A 107 -4.46 -3.64 -0.02
CA GLU A 107 -5.74 -4.27 -0.34
C GLU A 107 -6.61 -3.41 -1.26
N ILE A 108 -6.62 -2.09 -1.04
CA ILE A 108 -7.34 -1.17 -1.93
C ILE A 108 -6.72 -1.12 -3.32
N GLY A 109 -5.42 -1.43 -3.45
CA GLY A 109 -4.73 -1.55 -4.73
C GLY A 109 -5.34 -2.65 -5.59
N HIS A 110 -5.66 -3.81 -5.01
CA HIS A 110 -6.37 -4.89 -5.72
C HIS A 110 -7.76 -4.46 -6.19
N TYR A 111 -8.50 -3.77 -5.33
CA TYR A 111 -9.81 -3.22 -5.69
C TYR A 111 -9.72 -2.28 -6.90
N TYR A 112 -8.79 -1.33 -6.90
CA TYR A 112 -8.64 -0.39 -8.02
C TYR A 112 -8.04 -1.01 -9.26
N TRP A 113 -7.25 -2.09 -9.16
CA TRP A 113 -6.86 -2.86 -10.32
C TRP A 113 -8.09 -3.40 -11.04
N TRP A 114 -8.98 -4.06 -10.29
CA TRP A 114 -10.19 -4.64 -10.86
C TRP A 114 -11.13 -3.56 -11.42
N LEU A 115 -11.30 -2.46 -10.69
CA LEU A 115 -12.22 -1.40 -11.08
C LEU A 115 -11.73 -0.59 -12.29
N LEU A 116 -10.44 -0.23 -12.31
CA LEU A 116 -9.90 0.75 -13.27
C LEU A 116 -9.09 0.10 -14.40
N VAL A 117 -8.42 -1.03 -14.15
CA VAL A 117 -7.48 -1.64 -15.10
C VAL A 117 -8.12 -2.82 -15.83
N HIS A 118 -8.77 -3.74 -15.12
CA HIS A 118 -9.23 -5.02 -15.69
C HIS A 118 -10.16 -4.87 -16.90
N ARG A 119 -11.04 -3.86 -16.88
CA ARG A 119 -12.05 -3.62 -17.94
C ARG A 119 -11.58 -2.68 -19.05
N ASN A 120 -10.41 -2.08 -18.93
CA ASN A 120 -9.86 -1.15 -19.92
C ASN A 120 -8.70 -1.82 -20.67
N GLU A 121 -8.91 -2.15 -21.95
CA GLU A 121 -7.94 -2.91 -22.74
C GLU A 121 -6.57 -2.24 -22.86
N ASP A 122 -6.54 -0.90 -23.01
CA ASP A 122 -5.30 -0.13 -23.14
C ASP A 122 -4.51 -0.10 -21.81
N LEU A 123 -5.21 0.11 -20.70
CA LEU A 123 -4.60 0.07 -19.37
C LEU A 123 -4.15 -1.35 -19.01
N LEU A 124 -4.93 -2.38 -19.34
CA LEU A 124 -4.58 -3.78 -19.09
C LEU A 124 -3.34 -4.21 -19.89
N LYS A 125 -3.23 -3.80 -21.15
CA LYS A 125 -2.03 -4.05 -21.96
C LYS A 125 -0.80 -3.40 -21.31
N ARG A 126 -0.92 -2.14 -20.91
CA ARG A 126 0.19 -1.41 -20.28
C ARG A 126 0.56 -1.95 -18.90
N PHE A 127 -0.43 -2.42 -18.14
CA PHE A 127 -0.20 -3.15 -16.90
C PHE A 127 0.65 -4.40 -17.18
N ARG A 128 0.30 -5.21 -18.19
CA ARG A 128 1.07 -6.43 -18.52
C ARG A 128 2.50 -6.12 -18.97
N ASP A 129 2.70 -5.03 -19.70
CA ASP A 129 4.04 -4.58 -20.10
C ASP A 129 4.94 -4.20 -18.90
N LEU A 130 4.34 -3.70 -17.81
CA LEU A 130 5.07 -3.20 -16.64
C LEU A 130 5.18 -4.20 -15.47
N PHE A 131 4.12 -4.96 -15.20
CA PHE A 131 3.97 -5.84 -14.04
C PHE A 131 4.06 -7.32 -14.40
N GLY A 132 3.90 -7.67 -15.68
CA GLY A 132 3.84 -9.04 -16.17
C GLY A 132 2.42 -9.56 -16.37
N ASP A 133 2.32 -10.81 -16.81
CA ASP A 133 1.05 -11.45 -17.16
C ASP A 133 0.34 -11.97 -15.92
N GLU A 134 -0.77 -11.34 -15.54
CA GLU A 134 -1.56 -11.69 -14.36
C GLU A 134 -2.36 -12.97 -14.50
N ARG A 135 -2.38 -13.60 -15.68
CA ARG A 135 -3.11 -14.85 -15.93
C ARG A 135 -2.39 -16.09 -15.39
N VAL A 136 -1.20 -15.91 -14.84
CA VAL A 136 -0.50 -16.96 -14.09
C VAL A 136 -1.39 -17.38 -12.92
N ASP A 137 -1.42 -18.68 -12.60
CA ASP A 137 -2.21 -19.16 -11.48
C ASP A 137 -1.71 -18.55 -10.16
N TYR A 138 -2.60 -17.86 -9.46
CA TYR A 138 -2.27 -17.07 -8.28
C TYR A 138 -1.77 -17.95 -7.13
N ASP A 139 -2.48 -19.05 -6.85
CA ASP A 139 -2.14 -19.95 -5.76
C ASP A 139 -0.83 -20.68 -6.02
N GLU A 140 -0.60 -21.13 -7.25
CA GLU A 140 0.67 -21.75 -7.66
C GLU A 140 1.82 -20.75 -7.55
N ALA A 141 1.62 -19.50 -7.97
CA ALA A 141 2.64 -18.45 -7.89
C ALA A 141 3.02 -18.13 -6.43
N LEU A 142 2.04 -18.01 -5.53
CA LEU A 142 2.28 -17.81 -4.10
C LEU A 142 2.98 -19.02 -3.46
N GLN A 143 2.54 -20.24 -3.76
CA GLN A 143 3.19 -21.46 -3.26
C GLN A 143 4.67 -21.51 -3.67
N LYS A 144 4.95 -21.18 -4.93
CA LYS A 144 6.33 -21.11 -5.44
C LYS A 144 7.14 -20.03 -4.73
N TYR A 145 6.55 -18.86 -4.47
CA TYR A 145 7.20 -17.79 -3.73
C TYR A 145 7.51 -18.20 -2.28
N TYR A 146 6.57 -18.81 -1.56
CA TYR A 146 6.83 -19.25 -0.17
C TYR A 146 7.82 -20.41 -0.09
N ALA A 147 7.89 -21.27 -1.11
CA ALA A 147 8.86 -22.36 -1.19
C ALA A 147 10.27 -21.90 -1.58
N GLY A 148 10.38 -20.93 -2.49
CA GLY A 148 11.65 -20.51 -3.11
C GLY A 148 12.17 -19.14 -2.69
N GLY A 149 11.34 -18.30 -2.06
CA GLY A 149 11.60 -16.89 -1.82
C GLY A 149 11.57 -16.03 -3.08
N ALA A 150 11.84 -14.73 -2.89
CA ALA A 150 11.97 -13.79 -4.00
C ALA A 150 13.22 -14.07 -4.86
N PRO A 151 13.19 -13.81 -6.18
CA PRO A 151 14.36 -13.85 -7.04
C PRO A 151 15.49 -12.96 -6.49
N VAL A 152 16.76 -13.37 -6.61
CA VAL A 152 17.91 -12.65 -6.02
C VAL A 152 17.99 -11.19 -6.46
N ASP A 153 17.53 -10.87 -7.65
CA ASP A 153 17.55 -9.56 -8.28
C ASP A 153 16.19 -8.82 -8.24
N TRP A 154 15.26 -9.24 -7.36
CA TRP A 154 13.93 -8.65 -7.26
C TRP A 154 13.95 -7.13 -7.09
N GLN A 155 14.93 -6.59 -6.36
CA GLN A 155 15.08 -5.16 -6.07
C GLN A 155 15.24 -4.31 -7.34
N ASN A 156 15.65 -4.93 -8.45
CA ASN A 156 15.79 -4.22 -9.72
C ASN A 156 14.44 -3.88 -10.34
N ARG A 157 13.38 -4.61 -9.98
CA ARG A 157 12.07 -4.57 -10.65
C ARG A 157 10.91 -4.31 -9.69
N HIS A 158 11.02 -4.70 -8.43
CA HIS A 158 9.93 -4.71 -7.48
C HIS A 158 10.24 -3.86 -6.25
N VAL A 159 9.22 -3.16 -5.73
CA VAL A 159 9.33 -2.32 -4.53
C VAL A 159 9.59 -3.13 -3.27
N SER A 160 9.13 -4.38 -3.23
CA SER A 160 9.33 -5.32 -2.13
C SER A 160 9.63 -6.72 -2.67
N ALA A 161 10.14 -7.60 -1.80
CA ALA A 161 10.35 -9.00 -2.14
C ALA A 161 9.00 -9.67 -2.51
N TYR A 162 7.96 -9.39 -1.74
CA TYR A 162 6.63 -9.96 -1.93
C TYR A 162 5.96 -9.51 -3.22
N ALA A 163 6.22 -8.28 -3.68
CA ALA A 163 5.80 -7.81 -5.01
C ALA A 163 6.32 -8.69 -6.17
N SER A 164 7.35 -9.52 -5.98
CA SER A 164 7.81 -10.46 -7.01
C SER A 164 6.98 -11.75 -7.08
N ALA A 165 6.04 -11.96 -6.15
CA ALA A 165 5.27 -13.19 -6.05
C ALA A 165 4.24 -13.33 -7.19
N HIS A 166 3.56 -12.24 -7.56
CA HIS A 166 2.55 -12.24 -8.62
C HIS A 166 2.35 -10.81 -9.18
N PRO A 167 1.99 -10.62 -10.46
CA PRO A 167 1.74 -9.29 -11.02
C PRO A 167 0.68 -8.46 -10.27
N TRP A 168 -0.35 -9.11 -9.71
CA TRP A 168 -1.32 -8.41 -8.84
C TRP A 168 -0.70 -7.90 -7.54
N GLU A 169 0.21 -8.66 -6.93
CA GLU A 169 0.94 -8.25 -5.72
C GLU A 169 1.90 -7.09 -6.02
N ASP A 170 2.58 -7.15 -7.16
CA ASP A 170 3.45 -6.10 -7.64
C ASP A 170 2.71 -4.78 -7.83
N TRP A 171 1.49 -4.84 -8.37
CA TRP A 171 0.60 -3.69 -8.48
C TRP A 171 0.12 -3.20 -7.12
N ALA A 172 -0.40 -4.07 -6.25
CA ALA A 172 -0.92 -3.67 -4.94
C ALA A 172 0.17 -3.03 -4.07
N GLU A 173 1.38 -3.60 -4.06
CA GLU A 173 2.54 -3.04 -3.38
C GLU A 173 2.97 -1.70 -3.99
N SER A 174 3.01 -1.58 -5.32
CA SER A 174 3.36 -0.33 -6.00
C SER A 174 2.31 0.76 -5.74
N TRP A 175 1.02 0.41 -5.73
CA TRP A 175 -0.08 1.29 -5.38
C TRP A 175 0.05 1.80 -3.95
N ALA A 176 0.36 0.91 -3.01
CA ALA A 176 0.60 1.28 -1.63
C ALA A 176 1.77 2.25 -1.46
N HIS A 177 2.84 2.06 -2.25
CA HIS A 177 3.99 2.96 -2.28
C HIS A 177 3.66 4.33 -2.89
N TYR A 178 2.83 4.37 -3.94
CA TYR A 178 2.35 5.63 -4.51
C TYR A 178 1.56 6.44 -3.47
N LEU A 179 0.59 5.82 -2.80
CA LEU A 179 -0.18 6.49 -1.74
C LEU A 179 0.68 6.88 -0.54
N HIS A 180 1.73 6.10 -0.23
CA HIS A 180 2.71 6.47 0.78
C HIS A 180 3.41 7.78 0.42
N MET A 181 3.94 7.89 -0.81
CA MET A 181 4.56 9.12 -1.28
C MET A 181 3.55 10.27 -1.25
N PHE A 182 2.38 10.09 -1.85
CA PHE A 182 1.34 11.12 -1.97
C PHE A 182 0.95 11.70 -0.60
N ASP A 183 0.52 10.87 0.34
CA ASP A 183 0.03 11.33 1.66
C ASP A 183 1.14 12.00 2.49
N THR A 184 2.36 11.50 2.36
CA THR A 184 3.49 12.02 3.15
C THR A 184 3.96 13.36 2.59
N LEU A 185 3.98 13.51 1.26
CA LEU A 185 4.25 14.80 0.62
C LEU A 185 3.16 15.82 0.94
N GLU A 186 1.88 15.42 0.85
CA GLU A 186 0.75 16.28 1.24
C GLU A 186 0.93 16.77 2.69
N THR A 187 1.17 15.85 3.63
CA THR A 187 1.41 16.21 5.03
C THR A 187 2.58 17.19 5.16
N ALA A 188 3.72 16.90 4.53
CA ALA A 188 4.89 17.76 4.62
C ALA A 188 4.65 19.15 4.01
N GLY A 189 3.92 19.22 2.89
CA GLY A 189 3.50 20.47 2.27
C GLY A 189 2.53 21.27 3.15
N ALA A 190 1.58 20.62 3.82
CA ALA A 190 0.65 21.28 4.75
C ALA A 190 1.38 21.94 5.93
N TRP A 191 2.47 21.33 6.39
CA TRP A 191 3.35 21.89 7.42
C TRP A 191 4.34 22.93 6.89
N GLY A 192 4.33 23.24 5.60
CA GLY A 192 5.25 24.19 4.96
C GLY A 192 6.71 23.74 5.03
N MET A 193 6.96 22.44 5.05
CA MET A 193 8.31 21.89 5.18
C MET A 193 9.19 22.26 3.98
N ILE A 194 10.42 22.67 4.28
CA ILE A 194 11.46 22.93 3.27
C ILE A 194 12.67 22.07 3.61
N VAL A 195 13.04 21.19 2.68
CA VAL A 195 14.24 20.36 2.84
C VAL A 195 15.44 21.11 2.27
N LYS A 196 16.36 21.53 3.14
CA LYS A 196 17.62 22.16 2.75
C LYS A 196 18.76 21.16 2.82
N PHE A 197 19.56 21.09 1.77
CA PHE A 197 20.68 20.15 1.68
C PHE A 197 21.87 20.77 0.95
N ILE A 198 23.04 20.13 1.10
CA ILE A 198 24.28 20.55 0.47
C ILE A 198 24.63 19.56 -0.64
N LYS A 199 24.74 20.05 -1.88
CA LYS A 199 25.20 19.27 -3.03
C LYS A 199 26.55 19.83 -3.48
N GLY A 200 27.64 19.15 -3.13
CA GLY A 200 29.00 19.68 -3.31
C GLY A 200 29.24 20.91 -2.43
N LYS A 201 29.46 22.08 -3.05
CA LYS A 201 29.65 23.36 -2.34
C LYS A 201 28.41 24.25 -2.31
N GLN A 202 27.32 23.85 -2.98
CA GLN A 202 26.12 24.66 -3.09
C GLN A 202 25.05 24.21 -2.10
N ARG A 203 24.37 25.18 -1.50
CA ARG A 203 23.15 24.95 -0.71
C ARG A 203 21.96 24.97 -1.65
N GLN A 204 21.15 23.92 -1.57
CA GLN A 204 19.91 23.78 -2.32
C GLN A 204 18.75 23.61 -1.34
N SER A 205 17.55 23.92 -1.81
CA SER A 205 16.32 23.77 -1.04
C SER A 205 15.21 23.29 -1.93
N ILE A 206 14.37 22.41 -1.40
CA ILE A 206 13.14 21.97 -2.05
C ILE A 206 11.98 22.31 -1.14
N HIS A 207 11.04 23.04 -1.71
CA HIS A 207 9.75 23.35 -1.10
C HIS A 207 8.83 22.17 -1.35
N LEU A 208 8.24 21.65 -0.28
CA LEU A 208 7.26 20.59 -0.39
C LEU A 208 5.90 21.23 -0.61
N GLU A 209 5.20 20.82 -1.66
CA GLU A 209 3.92 21.41 -2.03
C GLU A 209 2.78 20.44 -1.72
N HIS A 210 1.59 21.01 -1.54
CA HIS A 210 0.44 20.28 -1.03
C HIS A 210 -0.44 19.67 -2.13
N ARG A 211 -0.45 20.17 -3.39
CA ARG A 211 -1.45 19.75 -4.40
C ARG A 211 -0.97 19.78 -5.85
N LEU A 212 -1.58 18.90 -6.65
CA LEU A 212 -1.58 18.78 -8.13
C LEU A 212 -0.20 19.01 -8.76
N GLN A 213 0.57 17.94 -8.80
CA GLN A 213 1.93 17.94 -9.34
C GLN A 213 2.08 16.83 -10.37
N THR A 214 2.99 17.07 -11.30
CA THR A 214 3.46 16.01 -12.19
C THR A 214 4.16 14.93 -11.37
N PHE A 215 4.19 13.69 -11.89
CA PHE A 215 4.92 12.60 -11.25
C PHE A 215 6.38 12.97 -10.93
N GLU A 216 7.02 13.68 -11.85
CA GLU A 216 8.44 14.05 -11.75
C GLU A 216 8.68 15.04 -10.59
N GLU A 217 7.78 15.99 -10.39
CA GLU A 217 7.83 16.91 -9.25
C GLU A 217 7.65 16.15 -7.93
N MET A 218 6.61 15.30 -7.83
CA MET A 218 6.38 14.48 -6.63
C MET A 218 7.57 13.57 -6.34
N ARG A 219 8.08 12.86 -7.35
CA ARG A 219 9.25 11.98 -7.23
C ARG A 219 10.46 12.75 -6.73
N ASN A 220 10.74 13.91 -7.33
CA ASN A 220 11.87 14.72 -6.92
C ASN A 220 11.72 15.18 -5.47
N GLN A 221 10.56 15.68 -5.05
CA GLN A 221 10.29 16.04 -3.66
C GLN A 221 10.45 14.85 -2.71
N TRP A 222 9.92 13.69 -3.10
CA TRP A 222 9.94 12.47 -2.31
C TRP A 222 11.35 11.96 -2.04
N VAL A 223 12.23 11.96 -3.04
CA VAL A 223 13.61 11.51 -2.89
C VAL A 223 14.32 12.31 -1.79
N TYR A 224 14.19 13.63 -1.80
CA TYR A 224 14.87 14.46 -0.79
C TYR A 224 14.21 14.38 0.58
N LEU A 225 12.88 14.32 0.65
CA LEU A 225 12.17 14.14 1.91
C LEU A 225 12.50 12.79 2.55
N SER A 226 12.42 11.70 1.81
CA SER A 226 12.72 10.35 2.32
C SER A 226 14.19 10.21 2.75
N CYS A 227 15.15 10.77 2.00
CA CYS A 227 16.55 10.83 2.43
C CYS A 227 16.73 11.60 3.74
N ALA A 228 16.05 12.74 3.90
CA ALA A 228 16.11 13.53 5.14
C ALA A 228 15.49 12.76 6.32
N LEU A 229 14.30 12.17 6.13
CA LEU A 229 13.62 11.35 7.14
C LEU A 229 14.48 10.17 7.59
N ASN A 230 15.04 9.40 6.67
CA ASN A 230 15.91 8.28 7.00
C ASN A 230 17.18 8.74 7.72
N SER A 231 17.81 9.83 7.26
CA SER A 231 19.00 10.41 7.91
C SER A 231 18.71 10.82 9.35
N LEU A 232 17.59 11.50 9.59
CA LEU A 232 17.17 11.91 10.94
C LEU A 232 16.92 10.70 11.84
N ASN A 233 16.27 9.65 11.33
CA ASN A 233 16.03 8.43 12.10
C ASN A 233 17.34 7.73 12.47
N ARG A 234 18.28 7.58 11.52
CA ARG A 234 19.61 7.01 11.80
C ARG A 234 20.36 7.83 12.85
N SER A 235 20.27 9.16 12.82
CA SER A 235 20.87 10.02 13.85
C SER A 235 20.26 9.83 15.25
N MET A 236 19.01 9.39 15.33
CA MET A 236 18.35 9.01 16.59
C MET A 236 18.54 7.53 16.97
N GLY A 237 19.34 6.76 16.20
CA GLY A 237 19.54 5.33 16.43
C GLY A 237 18.38 4.44 15.98
N MET A 238 17.45 4.98 15.19
CA MET A 238 16.31 4.26 14.62
C MET A 238 16.65 3.75 13.20
N THR A 239 15.95 2.70 12.77
CA THR A 239 16.02 2.21 11.40
C THR A 239 15.38 3.20 10.41
N ASP A 240 15.66 3.02 9.13
CA ASP A 240 15.01 3.78 8.07
C ASP A 240 13.49 3.61 8.15
N VAL A 241 12.76 4.73 8.15
CA VAL A 241 11.29 4.72 8.09
C VAL A 241 10.80 4.40 6.69
N TYR A 242 11.61 4.71 5.66
CA TYR A 242 11.34 4.36 4.28
C TYR A 242 12.56 3.62 3.68
N PRO A 243 12.70 2.30 3.90
CA PRO A 243 13.87 1.50 3.49
C PRO A 243 13.80 1.02 2.03
N PHE A 244 13.05 1.72 1.17
CA PHE A 244 12.80 1.34 -0.22
C PHE A 244 13.67 2.15 -1.18
N VAL A 245 14.07 1.52 -2.28
CA VAL A 245 14.89 2.13 -3.32
C VAL A 245 14.14 2.02 -4.64
N TRP A 246 14.01 3.13 -5.36
CA TRP A 246 13.34 3.16 -6.65
C TRP A 246 14.34 3.01 -7.79
N THR A 247 14.19 1.95 -8.57
CA THR A 247 14.82 1.80 -9.88
C THR A 247 13.96 2.46 -10.96
N GLU A 248 14.50 2.62 -12.17
CA GLU A 248 13.72 3.16 -13.28
C GLU A 248 12.45 2.33 -13.54
N THR A 249 12.52 1.01 -13.45
CA THR A 249 11.36 0.12 -13.57
C THR A 249 10.27 0.43 -12.54
N ILE A 250 10.67 0.67 -11.29
CA ILE A 250 9.73 1.02 -10.21
C ILE A 250 9.13 2.42 -10.46
N ILE A 251 9.95 3.37 -10.91
CA ILE A 251 9.53 4.73 -11.28
C ILE A 251 8.45 4.67 -12.38
N GLU A 252 8.63 3.85 -13.41
CA GLU A 252 7.63 3.66 -14.47
C GLU A 252 6.31 3.11 -13.95
N LYS A 253 6.36 2.13 -13.03
CA LYS A 253 5.15 1.57 -12.39
C LYS A 253 4.39 2.61 -11.59
N LEU A 254 5.09 3.39 -10.78
CA LEU A 254 4.50 4.46 -9.98
C LEU A 254 3.91 5.58 -10.86
N ARG A 255 4.59 5.91 -11.97
CA ARG A 255 4.08 6.85 -12.98
C ARG A 255 2.81 6.33 -13.64
N PHE A 256 2.77 5.03 -13.96
CA PHE A 256 1.58 4.40 -14.52
C PHE A 256 0.40 4.43 -13.54
N ILE A 257 0.63 4.16 -12.25
CA ILE A 257 -0.41 4.30 -11.21
C ILE A 257 -0.98 5.72 -11.20
N GLN A 258 -0.13 6.76 -11.23
CA GLN A 258 -0.63 8.14 -11.29
C GLN A 258 -1.48 8.39 -12.54
N GLN A 259 -1.09 7.83 -13.69
CA GLN A 259 -1.84 7.97 -14.93
C GLN A 259 -3.22 7.30 -14.84
N VAL A 260 -3.31 6.11 -14.26
CA VAL A 260 -4.58 5.42 -14.00
C VAL A 260 -5.48 6.28 -13.11
N ILE A 261 -4.92 6.86 -12.04
CA ILE A 261 -5.67 7.74 -11.11
C ILE A 261 -6.18 8.99 -11.84
N ILE A 262 -5.31 9.71 -12.56
CA ILE A 262 -5.69 10.92 -13.30
C ILE A 262 -6.74 10.62 -14.36
N GLN A 263 -6.61 9.51 -15.09
CA GLN A 263 -7.59 9.12 -16.09
C GLN A 263 -8.96 8.85 -15.45
N SER A 264 -8.98 8.14 -14.32
CA SER A 264 -10.24 7.86 -13.61
C SER A 264 -10.94 9.11 -13.08
N ALA A 265 -10.19 10.12 -12.64
CA ALA A 265 -10.74 11.39 -12.18
C ALA A 265 -11.32 12.26 -13.32
N GLY A 266 -10.95 11.99 -14.58
CA GLY A 266 -11.41 12.70 -15.77
C GLY A 266 -12.60 12.06 -16.49
N GLU A 267 -13.11 10.92 -16.02
CA GLU A 267 -14.19 10.14 -16.66
C GLU A 267 -15.59 10.33 -16.00
N LEU A 268 -15.79 11.37 -15.17
CA LEU A 268 -17.11 11.75 -14.61
C LEU A 268 -17.87 12.79 -15.43
#